data_AF-A0A1F3R4K8-F1
#
_entry.id   AF-A0A1F3R4K8-F1
#
_cell.length_a   1.000
_cell.length_b   1.000
_cell.length_c   1.000
_cell.angle_alpha   90.00
_cell.angle_beta   90.00
_cell.angle_gamma   90.00
#
_symmetry.space_group_name_H-M   'P 1'
#
loop_
_entity.id
_entity.type
_entity.pdbx_description
1 polymer ?
#
loop_
_entity_poly.entity_id
_entity_poly.type
_entity_poly.pdbx_seq_one_letter_code
_entity_poly.pdbx_strand_id
1 'polypeptide(L)'
;MLRFITINIILILFSACSRQENKDIHSSDSEKFNPKAIELNNKAVELMQRFQNDSALILFDKAIEFDKTYYLPHSNKIGILISKKQFDKALYESDMVIKKKPDLAEGWTFAGMLHEKQGDTITAINYYKESIKIFDERIKNPKKRNDLAANRLNRAFSLILLGQETEGKGEMRKLKAENPNDLMIDGFLKISKQDYMRQMLGNE
;
A
#
# COMPACT_ATOMS: atom_id res chain seq x y z
N MET A 1 -3.93 1.48 24.11
CA MET A 1 -4.85 0.98 23.07
C MET A 1 -4.64 1.67 21.71
N LEU A 2 -4.60 3.01 21.63
CA LEU A 2 -4.36 3.73 20.37
C LEU A 2 -3.04 3.38 19.65
N ARG A 3 -1.90 3.31 20.35
CA ARG A 3 -0.59 2.96 19.74
C ARG A 3 -0.54 1.61 19.01
N PHE A 4 -1.32 0.62 19.48
CA PHE A 4 -1.41 -0.69 18.81
C PHE A 4 -2.26 -0.63 17.53
N ILE A 5 -3.27 0.24 17.49
CA ILE A 5 -4.11 0.45 16.31
C ILE A 5 -3.31 1.17 15.21
N THR A 6 -2.53 2.21 15.57
CA THR A 6 -1.70 2.99 14.63
C THR A 6 -0.66 2.13 13.89
N ILE A 7 -0.03 1.17 14.60
CA ILE A 7 0.98 0.27 14.03
C ILE A 7 0.36 -0.76 13.09
N ASN A 8 -0.84 -1.27 13.40
CA ASN A 8 -1.53 -2.24 12.55
C ASN A 8 -2.01 -1.63 11.22
N ILE A 9 -2.39 -0.35 11.20
CA ILE A 9 -2.90 0.30 9.98
C ILE A 9 -1.81 0.50 8.92
N ILE A 10 -0.61 0.93 9.33
CA ILE A 10 0.55 1.00 8.44
C ILE A 10 0.87 -0.40 7.89
N LEU A 11 0.75 -1.45 8.70
CA LEU A 11 1.00 -2.82 8.24
C LEU A 11 -0.03 -3.37 7.23
N ILE A 12 -1.18 -2.73 7.01
CA ILE A 12 -2.28 -3.31 6.21
C ILE A 12 -2.15 -3.00 4.71
N LEU A 13 -1.85 -1.75 4.32
CA LEU A 13 -1.49 -1.46 2.93
C LEU A 13 -0.20 -2.22 2.55
N PHE A 14 0.73 -2.35 3.49
CA PHE A 14 1.99 -3.09 3.31
C PHE A 14 1.81 -4.60 3.24
N SER A 15 0.94 -5.19 4.05
CA SER A 15 0.68 -6.64 4.00
C SER A 15 -0.08 -7.04 2.74
N ALA A 16 -1.01 -6.21 2.25
CA ALA A 16 -1.68 -6.43 0.98
C ALA A 16 -0.70 -6.29 -0.22
N CYS A 17 0.18 -5.28 -0.18
CA CYS A 17 1.28 -5.14 -1.15
C CYS A 17 2.21 -6.37 -1.10
N SER A 18 2.65 -6.80 0.08
CA SER A 18 3.50 -7.99 0.30
C SER A 18 2.85 -9.33 -0.11
N ARG A 19 1.52 -9.40 -0.07
CA ARG A 19 0.77 -10.60 -0.45
C ARG A 19 0.56 -10.67 -1.97
N GLN A 20 0.43 -9.52 -2.61
CA GLN A 20 0.47 -9.39 -4.06
C GLN A 20 1.91 -9.65 -4.58
N GLU A 21 2.94 -9.12 -3.89
CA GLU A 21 4.38 -9.33 -4.13
C GLU A 21 4.75 -10.82 -4.21
N ASN A 22 4.35 -11.62 -3.22
CA ASN A 22 4.66 -13.05 -3.17
C ASN A 22 4.03 -13.84 -4.34
N LYS A 23 2.91 -13.37 -4.89
CA LYS A 23 2.22 -14.04 -6.00
C LYS A 23 2.65 -13.56 -7.36
N ASP A 24 3.08 -12.31 -7.50
CA ASP A 24 3.68 -11.84 -8.75
C ASP A 24 5.05 -12.51 -8.97
N ILE A 25 5.77 -12.88 -7.88
CA ILE A 25 6.94 -13.79 -7.88
C ILE A 25 6.58 -15.23 -8.34
N HIS A 26 5.32 -15.63 -8.28
CA HIS A 26 4.83 -16.93 -8.79
C HIS A 26 3.95 -16.80 -10.05
N SER A 27 3.84 -15.59 -10.60
CA SER A 27 3.20 -15.33 -11.88
C SER A 27 4.27 -15.22 -12.98
N SER A 28 3.88 -15.27 -14.25
CA SER A 28 4.77 -15.15 -15.42
C SER A 28 5.62 -13.86 -15.49
N ASP A 29 5.49 -12.94 -14.52
CA ASP A 29 6.35 -11.76 -14.38
C ASP A 29 7.60 -12.01 -13.52
N SER A 30 7.66 -13.08 -12.72
CA SER A 30 8.87 -13.40 -11.94
C SER A 30 10.04 -13.88 -12.78
N GLU A 31 9.76 -14.44 -13.96
CA GLU A 31 10.76 -14.79 -14.97
C GLU A 31 11.43 -13.55 -15.60
N LYS A 32 10.93 -12.33 -15.33
CA LYS A 32 11.44 -11.08 -15.94
C LYS A 32 12.45 -10.31 -15.08
N PHE A 33 12.47 -10.54 -13.75
CA PHE A 33 13.32 -9.75 -12.85
C PHE A 33 14.56 -10.53 -12.42
N ASN A 34 15.62 -9.80 -12.07
CA ASN A 34 16.86 -10.41 -11.62
C ASN A 34 16.63 -11.26 -10.36
N PRO A 35 16.97 -12.56 -10.35
CA PRO A 35 16.79 -13.43 -9.19
C PRO A 35 17.47 -12.90 -7.92
N LYS A 36 18.62 -12.22 -8.05
CA LYS A 36 19.31 -11.63 -6.91
C LYS A 36 18.56 -10.44 -6.33
N ALA A 37 17.94 -9.63 -7.18
CA ALA A 37 17.09 -8.53 -6.73
C ALA A 37 15.86 -9.05 -5.97
N ILE A 38 15.23 -10.13 -6.46
CA ILE A 38 14.12 -10.80 -5.78
C ILE A 38 14.57 -11.34 -4.40
N GLU A 39 15.68 -12.05 -4.34
CA GLU A 39 16.23 -12.59 -3.08
C GLU A 39 16.48 -11.48 -2.04
N LEU A 40 17.11 -10.39 -2.47
CA LEU A 40 17.39 -9.23 -1.61
C LEU A 40 16.11 -8.55 -1.11
N ASN A 41 15.11 -8.39 -1.98
CA ASN A 41 13.80 -7.86 -1.59
C ASN A 41 13.12 -8.75 -0.55
N ASN A 42 13.09 -10.06 -0.76
CA ASN A 42 12.44 -10.99 0.16
C ASN A 42 13.12 -10.96 1.54
N LYS A 43 14.46 -10.95 1.56
CA LYS A 43 15.22 -10.78 2.81
C LYS A 43 14.94 -9.43 3.48
N ALA A 44 14.81 -8.36 2.70
CA ALA A 44 14.45 -7.04 3.22
C ALA A 44 13.05 -7.03 3.85
N VAL A 45 12.07 -7.70 3.23
CA VAL A 45 10.71 -7.86 3.78
C VAL A 45 10.73 -8.63 5.10
N GLU A 46 11.54 -9.70 5.21
CA GLU A 46 11.71 -10.42 6.49
C GLU A 46 12.29 -9.52 7.60
N LEU A 47 13.26 -8.66 7.27
CA LEU A 47 13.81 -7.69 8.20
C LEU A 47 12.77 -6.65 8.62
N MET A 48 11.97 -6.15 7.66
CA MET A 48 10.88 -5.21 7.90
C MET A 48 9.82 -5.82 8.85
N GLN A 49 9.46 -7.09 8.66
CA GLN A 49 8.54 -7.81 9.57
C GLN A 49 9.10 -7.97 10.99
N ARG A 50 10.42 -7.96 11.14
CA ARG A 50 11.13 -7.94 12.44
C ARG A 50 11.42 -6.53 12.95
N PHE A 51 10.83 -5.51 12.33
CA PHE A 51 11.04 -4.08 12.64
C PHE A 51 12.50 -3.60 12.48
N GLN A 52 13.33 -4.35 11.74
CA GLN A 52 14.72 -4.00 11.43
C GLN A 52 14.77 -3.10 10.19
N ASN A 53 14.09 -1.95 10.28
CA ASN A 53 13.76 -1.09 9.16
C ASN A 53 15.00 -0.50 8.44
N ASP A 54 16.04 -0.11 9.16
CA ASP A 54 17.25 0.46 8.54
C ASP A 54 18.00 -0.60 7.72
N SER A 55 18.10 -1.83 8.25
CA SER A 55 18.67 -2.97 7.53
C SER A 55 17.82 -3.36 6.33
N ALA A 56 16.49 -3.30 6.43
CA ALA A 56 15.58 -3.54 5.32
C ALA A 56 15.78 -2.52 4.19
N LEU A 57 15.87 -1.22 4.51
CA LEU A 57 16.13 -0.17 3.52
C LEU A 57 17.42 -0.40 2.74
N ILE A 58 18.51 -0.79 3.41
CA ILE A 58 19.79 -1.11 2.75
C ILE A 58 19.63 -2.26 1.75
N LEU A 59 18.86 -3.30 2.11
CA LEU A 59 18.64 -4.43 1.21
C LEU A 59 17.69 -4.10 0.05
N PHE A 60 16.69 -3.24 0.27
CA PHE A 60 15.86 -2.73 -0.82
C PHE A 60 16.68 -1.89 -1.81
N ASP A 61 17.57 -1.03 -1.33
CA ASP A 61 18.45 -0.23 -2.19
C ASP A 61 19.36 -1.13 -3.03
N LYS A 62 19.95 -2.17 -2.43
CA LYS A 62 20.72 -3.18 -3.17
C LYS A 62 19.85 -3.91 -4.20
N ALA A 63 18.63 -4.30 -3.86
CA ALA A 63 17.74 -4.95 -4.83
C ALA A 63 17.48 -4.07 -6.06
N ILE A 64 17.30 -2.76 -5.87
CA ILE A 64 17.13 -1.77 -6.95
C ILE A 64 18.42 -1.62 -7.77
N GLU A 65 19.59 -1.65 -7.14
CA GLU A 65 20.88 -1.62 -7.85
C GLU A 65 21.07 -2.84 -8.76
N PHE A 66 20.68 -4.03 -8.28
CA PHE A 66 20.73 -5.28 -9.05
C PHE A 66 19.72 -5.30 -10.20
N ASP A 67 18.55 -4.70 -10.01
CA ASP A 67 17.52 -4.60 -11.05
C ASP A 67 16.71 -3.31 -10.92
N LYS A 68 17.05 -2.34 -11.78
CA LYS A 68 16.36 -1.06 -11.84
C LYS A 68 14.93 -1.16 -12.37
N THR A 69 14.53 -2.28 -12.96
CA THR A 69 13.15 -2.50 -13.45
C THR A 69 12.26 -3.14 -12.39
N TYR A 70 12.86 -3.74 -11.36
CA TYR A 70 12.14 -4.39 -10.29
C TYR A 70 11.51 -3.35 -9.35
N TYR A 71 10.20 -3.22 -9.44
CA TYR A 71 9.45 -2.13 -8.81
C TYR A 71 9.09 -2.40 -7.34
N LEU A 72 9.10 -3.66 -6.89
CA LEU A 72 8.66 -4.05 -5.55
C LEU A 72 9.47 -3.42 -4.40
N PRO A 73 10.82 -3.34 -4.47
CA PRO A 73 11.59 -2.65 -3.46
C PRO A 73 11.16 -1.19 -3.26
N HIS A 74 10.81 -0.47 -4.33
CA HIS A 74 10.31 0.91 -4.23
C HIS A 74 9.01 0.95 -3.42
N SER A 75 8.05 0.06 -3.73
CA SER A 75 6.78 -0.01 -3.00
C SER A 75 6.99 -0.31 -1.52
N ASN A 76 7.85 -1.29 -1.20
CA ASN A 76 8.15 -1.69 0.17
C ASN A 76 8.84 -0.60 1.00
N LYS A 77 9.66 0.25 0.39
CA LYS A 77 10.31 1.37 1.08
C LYS A 77 9.32 2.42 1.57
N ILE A 78 8.21 2.64 0.86
CA ILE A 78 7.27 3.75 1.14
C ILE A 78 6.82 3.77 2.60
N GLY A 79 6.49 2.62 3.19
CA GLY A 79 5.90 2.52 4.52
C GLY A 79 6.90 2.73 5.62
N ILE A 80 8.11 2.20 5.42
CA ILE A 80 9.23 2.48 6.28
C ILE A 80 9.51 3.99 6.27
N LEU A 81 9.57 4.60 5.08
CA LEU A 81 9.83 6.04 4.94
C LEU A 81 8.72 6.89 5.56
N ILE A 82 7.44 6.55 5.37
CA ILE A 82 6.30 7.19 6.04
C ILE A 82 6.44 7.07 7.57
N SER A 83 6.74 5.87 8.09
CA SER A 83 6.90 5.67 9.55
C SER A 83 8.06 6.49 10.13
N LYS A 84 9.10 6.74 9.33
CA LYS A 84 10.25 7.60 9.66
C LYS A 84 10.00 9.09 9.34
N LYS A 85 8.78 9.46 8.90
CA LYS A 85 8.39 10.81 8.47
C LYS A 85 9.25 11.39 7.34
N GLN A 86 9.85 10.53 6.51
CA GLN A 86 10.65 10.91 5.34
C GLN A 86 9.73 11.03 4.11
N PHE A 87 8.78 11.97 4.14
CA PHE A 87 7.68 12.06 3.18
C PHE A 87 8.15 12.34 1.75
N ASP A 88 9.15 13.22 1.56
CA ASP A 88 9.68 13.52 0.23
C ASP A 88 10.33 12.29 -0.43
N LYS A 89 11.01 11.46 0.36
CA LYS A 89 11.55 10.19 -0.12
C LYS A 89 10.44 9.19 -0.40
N ALA A 90 9.42 9.11 0.45
CA ALA A 90 8.26 8.23 0.21
C ALA A 90 7.52 8.61 -1.08
N LEU A 91 7.45 9.92 -1.40
CA LEU A 91 6.85 10.41 -2.63
C LEU A 91 7.67 9.99 -3.84
N TYR A 92 8.99 10.19 -3.79
CA TYR A 92 9.89 9.69 -4.82
C TYR A 92 9.73 8.18 -5.07
N GLU A 93 9.64 7.37 -4.01
CA GLU A 93 9.43 5.93 -4.16
C GLU A 93 8.06 5.60 -4.77
N SER A 94 7.01 6.36 -4.41
CA SER A 94 5.67 6.23 -5.01
C SER A 94 5.68 6.56 -6.51
N ASP A 95 6.39 7.62 -6.93
CA ASP A 95 6.55 7.99 -8.34
C ASP A 95 7.30 6.90 -9.12
N MET A 96 8.31 6.26 -8.50
CA MET A 96 9.02 5.14 -9.12
C MET A 96 8.12 3.92 -9.32
N VAL A 97 7.24 3.63 -8.36
CA VAL A 97 6.22 2.57 -8.49
C VAL A 97 5.29 2.88 -9.66
N ILE A 98 4.69 4.08 -9.69
CA ILE A 98 3.76 4.49 -10.75
C ILE A 98 4.42 4.42 -12.13
N LYS A 99 5.67 4.89 -12.25
CA LYS A 99 6.42 4.87 -13.50
C LYS A 99 6.71 3.46 -14.02
N LYS A 100 7.06 2.53 -13.12
CA LYS A 100 7.47 1.16 -13.49
C LYS A 100 6.29 0.21 -13.63
N LYS A 101 5.27 0.39 -12.80
CA LYS A 101 4.09 -0.47 -12.71
C LYS A 101 2.84 0.40 -12.51
N PRO A 102 2.37 1.08 -13.58
CA PRO A 102 1.23 1.99 -13.48
C PRO A 102 -0.09 1.30 -13.14
N ASP A 103 -0.18 -0.02 -13.28
CA ASP A 103 -1.33 -0.83 -12.83
C ASP A 103 -1.18 -1.33 -11.38
N LEU A 104 -0.19 -0.83 -10.63
CA LEU A 104 -0.09 -0.99 -9.18
C LEU A 104 -0.87 0.13 -8.45
N ALA A 105 -2.14 -0.13 -8.14
CA ALA A 105 -3.06 0.81 -7.46
C ALA A 105 -2.50 1.38 -6.14
N GLU A 106 -1.72 0.57 -5.42
CA GLU A 106 -1.10 0.93 -4.15
C GLU A 106 -0.17 2.14 -4.29
N GLY A 107 0.62 2.22 -5.38
CA GLY A 107 1.51 3.35 -5.65
C GLY A 107 0.75 4.67 -5.80
N TRP A 108 -0.37 4.64 -6.52
CA TRP A 108 -1.28 5.79 -6.66
C TRP A 108 -1.92 6.20 -5.33
N THR A 109 -2.29 5.23 -4.48
CA THR A 109 -2.85 5.53 -3.16
C THR A 109 -1.84 6.26 -2.28
N PHE A 110 -0.60 5.78 -2.22
CA PHE A 110 0.45 6.42 -1.44
C PHE A 110 0.82 7.81 -1.97
N ALA A 111 0.95 7.95 -3.29
CA ALA A 111 1.19 9.26 -3.91
C ALA A 111 0.07 10.24 -3.55
N GLY A 112 -1.20 9.82 -3.62
CA GLY A 112 -2.33 10.67 -3.23
C GLY A 112 -2.26 11.13 -1.78
N MET A 113 -1.93 10.22 -0.85
CA MET A 113 -1.75 10.54 0.57
C MET A 113 -0.63 11.56 0.80
N LEU A 114 0.49 11.40 0.10
CA LEU A 114 1.66 12.26 0.23
C LEU A 114 1.43 13.65 -0.36
N HIS A 115 0.77 13.77 -1.51
CA HIS A 115 0.34 15.06 -2.06
C HIS A 115 -0.67 15.77 -1.16
N GLU A 116 -1.62 15.04 -0.59
CA GLU A 116 -2.58 15.62 0.35
C GLU A 116 -1.87 16.19 1.59
N LYS A 117 -0.84 15.49 2.10
CA LYS A 117 -0.01 15.97 3.21
C LYS A 117 0.83 17.20 2.85
N GLN A 118 1.16 17.41 1.58
CA GLN A 118 1.82 18.61 1.09
C GLN A 118 0.82 19.75 0.79
N GLY A 119 -0.49 19.54 1.00
CA GLY A 119 -1.54 20.50 0.70
C GLY A 119 -2.02 20.49 -0.76
N ASP A 120 -1.43 19.65 -1.62
CA ASP A 120 -1.82 19.51 -3.02
C ASP A 120 -3.03 18.56 -3.16
N THR A 121 -4.17 19.07 -2.74
CA THR A 121 -5.43 18.31 -2.67
C THR A 121 -5.94 17.93 -4.07
N ILE A 122 -5.68 18.75 -5.10
CA ILE A 122 -6.15 18.49 -6.46
C ILE A 122 -5.42 17.27 -7.05
N THR A 123 -4.09 17.24 -6.93
CA THR A 123 -3.30 16.09 -7.38
C THR A 123 -3.65 14.84 -6.60
N ALA A 124 -3.82 14.97 -5.27
CA ALA A 124 -4.23 13.85 -4.43
C ALA A 124 -5.55 13.20 -4.88
N ILE A 125 -6.57 14.01 -5.16
CA ILE A 125 -7.87 13.54 -5.68
C ILE A 125 -7.71 12.74 -6.97
N ASN A 126 -6.86 13.20 -7.89
CA ASN A 126 -6.64 12.51 -9.16
C ASN A 126 -5.96 11.15 -8.95
N TYR A 127 -4.97 11.08 -8.05
CA TYR A 127 -4.31 9.82 -7.73
C TYR A 127 -5.22 8.82 -6.99
N TYR A 128 -6.08 9.28 -6.09
CA TYR A 128 -7.08 8.39 -5.49
C TYR A 128 -8.07 7.84 -6.52
N LYS A 129 -8.50 8.66 -7.49
CA LYS A 129 -9.38 8.20 -8.58
C LYS A 129 -8.72 7.12 -9.46
N GLU A 130 -7.46 7.31 -9.86
CA GLU A 130 -6.74 6.28 -10.62
C GLU A 130 -6.56 5.00 -9.81
N SER A 131 -6.24 5.10 -8.51
CA SER A 131 -6.18 3.94 -7.62
C SER A 131 -7.50 3.16 -7.58
N ILE A 132 -8.64 3.85 -7.39
CA ILE A 132 -9.97 3.23 -7.36
C ILE A 132 -10.27 2.52 -8.68
N LYS A 133 -9.99 3.16 -9.81
CA LYS A 133 -10.20 2.59 -11.15
C LYS A 133 -9.41 1.29 -11.33
N ILE A 134 -8.15 1.25 -10.93
CA ILE A 134 -7.33 0.04 -11.01
C ILE A 134 -7.85 -1.05 -10.08
N PHE A 135 -8.27 -0.72 -8.85
CA PHE A 135 -8.90 -1.70 -7.97
C PHE A 135 -10.22 -2.24 -8.54
N ASP A 136 -11.04 -1.41 -9.19
CA ASP A 136 -12.25 -1.86 -9.88
C ASP A 136 -11.95 -2.89 -10.96
N GLU A 137 -10.91 -2.67 -11.76
CA GLU A 137 -10.45 -3.61 -12.77
C GLU A 137 -9.98 -4.94 -12.15
N ARG A 138 -9.21 -4.88 -11.05
CA ARG A 138 -8.75 -6.07 -10.32
C ARG A 138 -9.91 -6.88 -9.72
N ILE A 139 -10.90 -6.19 -9.14
CA ILE A 139 -12.09 -6.82 -8.53
C ILE A 139 -12.93 -7.54 -9.58
N LYS A 140 -13.07 -6.97 -10.78
CA LYS A 140 -13.80 -7.58 -11.90
C LYS A 140 -13.04 -8.76 -12.54
N ASN A 141 -11.73 -8.86 -12.33
CA ASN A 141 -10.91 -9.88 -12.95
C ASN A 141 -11.02 -11.23 -12.19
N PRO A 142 -11.62 -12.28 -12.80
CA PRO A 142 -11.78 -13.57 -12.14
C PRO A 142 -10.44 -14.25 -11.81
N LYS A 143 -9.35 -13.93 -12.51
CA LYS A 143 -8.01 -14.46 -12.25
C LYS A 143 -7.38 -13.90 -10.96
N LYS A 144 -7.88 -12.76 -10.45
CA LYS A 144 -7.40 -12.12 -9.22
C LYS A 144 -8.35 -12.37 -8.03
N ARG A 145 -9.26 -13.36 -8.14
CA ARG A 145 -10.27 -13.67 -7.12
C ARG A 145 -9.68 -14.03 -5.75
N ASN A 146 -8.49 -14.62 -5.70
CA ASN A 146 -7.80 -14.96 -4.45
C ASN A 146 -7.39 -13.72 -3.63
N ASP A 147 -7.40 -12.53 -4.24
CA ASP A 147 -7.07 -11.26 -3.60
C ASP A 147 -8.30 -10.33 -3.55
N LEU A 148 -9.50 -10.86 -3.82
CA LEU A 148 -10.74 -10.09 -3.92
C LEU A 148 -11.03 -9.27 -2.65
N ALA A 149 -10.92 -9.89 -1.48
CA ALA A 149 -11.16 -9.20 -0.21
C ALA A 149 -10.15 -8.06 0.03
N ALA A 150 -8.87 -8.29 -0.26
CA ALA A 150 -7.82 -7.27 -0.13
C ALA A 150 -8.02 -6.12 -1.13
N ASN A 151 -8.32 -6.43 -2.39
CA ASN A 151 -8.60 -5.41 -3.41
C ASN A 151 -9.84 -4.58 -3.06
N ARG A 152 -10.91 -5.21 -2.55
CA ARG A 152 -12.10 -4.49 -2.08
C ARG A 152 -11.80 -3.61 -0.88
N LEU A 153 -10.99 -4.09 0.07
CA LEU A 153 -10.59 -3.32 1.25
C LEU A 153 -9.72 -2.11 0.84
N ASN A 154 -8.73 -2.30 -0.03
CA ASN A 154 -7.88 -1.22 -0.51
C ASN A 154 -8.68 -0.20 -1.35
N ARG A 155 -9.60 -0.64 -2.21
CA ARG A 155 -10.56 0.25 -2.88
C ARG A 155 -11.36 1.08 -1.88
N ALA A 156 -11.87 0.45 -0.82
CA ALA A 156 -12.62 1.14 0.22
C ALA A 156 -11.78 2.22 0.93
N PHE A 157 -10.49 1.97 1.16
CA PHE A 157 -9.57 2.99 1.64
C PHE A 157 -9.41 4.15 0.67
N SER A 158 -9.18 3.87 -0.61
CA SER A 158 -9.05 4.92 -1.63
C SER A 158 -10.32 5.75 -1.76
N LEU A 159 -11.51 5.15 -1.60
CA LEU A 159 -12.80 5.87 -1.54
C LEU A 159 -12.88 6.80 -0.32
N ILE A 160 -12.50 6.32 0.87
CA ILE A 160 -12.47 7.15 2.09
C ILE A 160 -11.50 8.32 1.90
N LEU A 161 -10.32 8.07 1.35
CA LEU A 161 -9.30 9.08 1.05
C LEU A 161 -9.77 10.08 -0.01
N LEU A 162 -10.57 9.65 -0.99
CA LEU A 162 -11.22 10.54 -1.96
C LEU A 162 -12.33 11.40 -1.32
N GLY A 163 -12.78 11.09 -0.10
CA GLY A 163 -13.88 11.76 0.58
C GLY A 163 -15.24 11.06 0.43
N GLN A 164 -15.29 9.90 -0.24
CA GLN A 164 -16.48 9.06 -0.39
C GLN A 164 -16.61 8.08 0.80
N GLU A 165 -16.62 8.63 2.01
CA GLU A 165 -16.53 7.85 3.25
C GLU A 165 -17.71 6.87 3.45
N THR A 166 -18.92 7.29 3.09
CA THR A 166 -20.12 6.43 3.17
C THR A 166 -19.99 5.19 2.30
N GLU A 167 -19.50 5.34 1.06
CA GLU A 167 -19.31 4.23 0.13
C GLU A 167 -18.20 3.29 0.62
N GLY A 168 -17.03 3.85 0.95
CA GLY A 168 -15.89 3.06 1.44
C GLY A 168 -16.22 2.28 2.71
N LYS A 169 -16.84 2.93 3.71
CA LYS A 169 -17.30 2.22 4.92
C LYS A 169 -18.43 1.23 4.63
N GLY A 170 -19.26 1.48 3.62
CA GLY A 170 -20.26 0.53 3.14
C GLY A 170 -19.63 -0.77 2.67
N GLU A 171 -18.58 -0.68 1.83
CA GLU A 171 -17.82 -1.85 1.36
C GLU A 171 -17.10 -2.59 2.50
N MET A 172 -16.51 -1.86 3.44
CA MET A 172 -15.90 -2.46 4.64
C MET A 172 -16.92 -3.26 5.47
N ARG A 173 -18.14 -2.75 5.65
CA ARG A 173 -19.21 -3.49 6.37
C ARG A 173 -19.60 -4.78 5.65
N LYS A 174 -19.64 -4.78 4.30
CA LYS A 174 -19.90 -5.99 3.51
C LYS A 174 -18.78 -7.02 3.73
N LEU A 175 -17.52 -6.60 3.66
CA LEU A 175 -16.36 -7.46 3.93
C LEU A 175 -16.40 -8.04 5.35
N LYS A 176 -16.78 -7.23 6.34
CA LYS A 176 -16.97 -7.70 7.73
C LYS A 176 -18.11 -8.70 7.87
N ALA A 177 -19.21 -8.53 7.13
CA ALA A 177 -20.30 -9.50 7.13
C ALA A 177 -19.89 -10.84 6.51
N GLU A 178 -19.03 -10.82 5.49
CA GLU A 178 -18.45 -12.02 4.87
C GLU A 178 -17.43 -12.72 5.79
N ASN A 179 -16.72 -11.97 6.63
CA ASN A 179 -15.79 -12.49 7.64
C ASN A 179 -15.95 -11.78 8.99
N PRO A 180 -16.92 -12.20 9.83
CA PRO A 180 -17.23 -11.51 11.10
C PRO A 180 -16.09 -11.49 12.11
N ASN A 181 -15.14 -12.42 12.01
CA ASN A 181 -13.99 -12.51 12.91
C ASN A 181 -12.82 -11.59 12.50
N ASP A 182 -12.92 -10.88 11.39
CA ASP A 182 -11.90 -9.90 10.99
C ASP A 182 -11.98 -8.65 11.87
N LEU A 183 -11.21 -8.65 12.96
CA LEU A 183 -11.16 -7.54 13.92
C LEU A 183 -10.49 -6.28 13.34
N MET A 184 -9.82 -6.36 12.18
CA MET A 184 -9.13 -5.21 11.60
C MET A 184 -10.13 -4.18 11.07
N ILE A 185 -11.18 -4.65 10.40
CA ILE A 185 -12.22 -3.78 9.82
C ILE A 185 -12.93 -2.94 10.90
N ASP A 186 -13.09 -3.49 12.11
CA ASP A 186 -13.74 -2.78 13.22
C ASP A 186 -13.02 -1.50 13.64
N GLY A 187 -11.69 -1.47 13.52
CA GLY A 187 -10.89 -0.28 13.77
C GLY A 187 -11.14 0.81 12.73
N PHE A 188 -11.16 0.42 11.45
CA PHE A 188 -11.33 1.35 10.34
C PHE A 188 -12.71 1.97 10.26
N LEU A 189 -13.75 1.21 10.60
CA LEU A 189 -15.11 1.73 10.62
C LEU A 189 -15.29 2.88 11.63
N LYS A 190 -14.43 2.95 12.66
CA LYS A 190 -14.51 3.92 13.76
C LYS A 190 -13.75 5.22 13.52
N ILE A 191 -12.84 5.27 12.56
CA ILE A 191 -11.98 6.44 12.32
C ILE A 191 -12.46 7.23 11.10
N SER A 192 -12.29 8.55 11.12
CA SER A 192 -12.54 9.42 9.97
C SER A 192 -11.38 9.39 8.97
N LYS A 193 -11.57 9.96 7.78
CA LYS A 193 -10.46 10.23 6.85
C LYS A 193 -9.33 11.01 7.54
N GLN A 194 -9.66 12.07 8.30
CA GLN A 194 -8.67 12.90 8.97
C GLN A 194 -7.92 12.11 10.04
N ASP A 195 -8.60 11.25 10.80
CA ASP A 195 -7.95 10.39 11.80
C ASP A 195 -7.03 9.37 11.15
N TYR A 196 -7.39 8.83 9.98
CA TYR A 196 -6.53 7.94 9.21
C TYR A 196 -5.28 8.67 8.73
N MET A 197 -5.43 9.83 8.09
CA MET A 197 -4.30 10.64 7.61
C MET A 197 -3.39 11.06 8.76
N ARG A 198 -3.95 11.46 9.91
CA ARG A 198 -3.18 11.78 11.12
C ARG A 198 -2.39 10.58 11.64
N GLN A 199 -2.99 9.39 11.65
CA GLN A 199 -2.34 8.18 12.10
C GLN A 199 -1.19 7.76 11.18
N MET A 200 -1.35 7.95 9.87
CA MET A 200 -0.36 7.57 8.87
C MET A 200 0.78 8.59 8.73
N LEU A 201 0.45 9.88 8.68
CA LEU A 201 1.38 10.95 8.29
C LEU A 201 1.64 11.97 9.41
N GLY A 202 1.06 11.79 10.59
CA GLY A 202 1.16 12.73 11.71
C GLY A 202 0.33 14.00 11.50
N ASN A 203 0.36 14.89 12.50
CA ASN A 203 -0.19 16.24 12.35
C ASN A 203 0.70 17.09 11.43
N GLU A 204 0.14 18.17 10.89
CA GLU A 204 0.93 19.35 10.46
C GLU A 204 1.62 20.00 11.67
#